data_AF-A0A348PGT6-F1
#
_entry.id   AF-A0A348PGT6-F1
#
_cell.length_a   1.000
_cell.length_b   1.000
_cell.length_c   1.000
_cell.angle_alpha   90.00
_cell.angle_beta   90.00
_cell.angle_gamma   90.00
#
_symmetry.space_group_name_H-M   'P 1'
#
loop_
_entity.id
_entity.type
_entity.pdbx_description
1 polymer ?
#
loop_
_entity_poly.entity_id
_entity_poly.type
_entity_poly.pdbx_seq_one_letter_code
_entity_poly.pdbx_strand_id
1 'polypeptide(L)'
;MDGKHTSFDLLYNPRLNKGTAFSEEERKRLGLIGLIPDGVEDSETQLQRQRIQLEQKPTALDKYVYLSELQDRNERLYYQLLTSDPAEFMPLVYTPTVGEACQKFGHIMRRPKGLYVSLKRKGHIKDVLRNWPVEDVRFIVVTDGERILGLGDLGV
;
A
#
# COMPACT_ATOMS: atom_id res chain seq x y z
N MET A 1 10.89 22.43 11.15
CA MET A 1 10.89 21.02 10.73
C MET A 1 11.35 20.22 11.92
N ASP A 2 10.51 19.34 12.47
CA ASP A 2 10.99 18.36 13.45
C ASP A 2 11.97 17.44 12.71
N GLY A 3 13.24 17.44 13.13
CA GLY A 3 14.40 16.90 12.41
C GLY A 3 14.43 15.38 12.23
N LYS A 4 13.31 14.73 11.89
CA LYS A 4 13.22 13.28 11.71
C LYS A 4 13.01 12.81 10.27
N HIS A 5 12.59 13.67 9.33
CA HIS A 5 12.39 13.27 7.94
C HIS A 5 12.86 14.36 6.98
N THR A 6 13.69 13.97 6.01
CA THR A 6 14.06 14.84 4.87
C THR A 6 12.84 15.07 3.98
N SER A 7 12.88 16.13 3.15
CA SER A 7 11.83 16.39 2.15
C SER A 7 11.63 15.19 1.21
N PHE A 8 12.72 14.47 0.92
CA PHE A 8 12.70 13.25 0.13
C PHE A 8 12.00 12.09 0.86
N ASP A 9 12.27 11.87 2.16
CA ASP A 9 11.62 10.80 2.95
C ASP A 9 10.09 10.93 2.95
N LEU A 10 9.57 12.15 2.90
CA LEU A 10 8.14 12.42 2.85
C LEU A 10 7.50 11.85 1.58
N LEU A 11 8.16 11.98 0.43
CA LEU A 11 7.67 11.45 -0.85
C LEU A 11 7.65 9.91 -0.90
N TYR A 12 8.50 9.24 -0.10
CA TYR A 12 8.56 7.78 0.00
C TYR A 12 7.76 7.19 1.15
N ASN A 13 7.17 8.05 1.99
CA ASN A 13 6.27 7.63 3.06
C ASN A 13 4.82 7.63 2.56
N PRO A 14 4.20 6.47 2.30
CA PRO A 14 2.86 6.39 1.72
C PRO A 14 1.76 7.02 2.59
N ARG A 15 1.99 7.18 3.89
CA ARG A 15 1.04 7.83 4.82
C ARG A 15 1.02 9.35 4.69
N LEU A 16 2.14 9.93 4.28
CA LEU A 16 2.33 11.37 4.22
C LEU A 16 2.31 11.90 2.78
N ASN A 17 2.70 11.07 1.83
CA ASN A 17 2.79 11.43 0.43
C ASN A 17 1.42 11.77 -0.16
N LYS A 18 1.31 12.96 -0.79
CA LYS A 18 0.16 13.40 -1.57
C LYS A 18 0.45 13.47 -3.07
N GLY A 19 1.70 13.20 -3.48
CA GLY A 19 2.16 13.38 -4.84
C GLY A 19 1.92 14.81 -5.34
N THR A 20 1.33 14.93 -6.52
CA THR A 20 0.97 16.21 -7.16
C THR A 20 -0.09 17.03 -6.40
N ALA A 21 -0.76 16.47 -5.40
CA ALA A 21 -1.77 17.16 -4.60
C ALA A 21 -1.20 17.96 -3.41
N PHE A 22 0.12 18.02 -3.23
CA PHE A 22 0.72 19.04 -2.36
C PHE A 22 0.45 20.43 -2.94
N SER A 23 -0.12 21.33 -2.15
CA SER A 23 -0.28 22.74 -2.55
C SER A 23 1.07 23.45 -2.64
N GLU A 24 1.14 24.58 -3.34
CA GLU A 24 2.37 25.37 -3.43
C GLU A 24 2.94 25.76 -2.06
N GLU A 25 2.07 26.16 -1.13
CA GLU A 25 2.47 26.49 0.24
C GLU A 25 3.03 25.28 0.99
N GLU A 26 2.43 24.09 0.80
CA GLU A 26 2.97 22.85 1.36
C GLU A 26 4.35 22.53 0.76
N ARG A 27 4.49 22.66 -0.56
CA ARG A 27 5.76 22.38 -1.26
C ARG A 27 6.88 23.29 -0.78
N LYS A 28 6.61 24.58 -0.64
CA LYS A 28 7.59 25.55 -0.10
C LYS A 28 7.97 25.23 1.34
N ARG A 29 6.98 24.99 2.20
CA ARG A 29 7.19 24.71 3.63
C ARG A 29 7.94 23.39 3.86
N LEU A 30 7.67 22.38 3.04
CA LEU A 30 8.22 21.03 3.16
C LEU A 30 9.49 20.82 2.32
N GLY A 31 9.93 21.81 1.55
CA GLY A 31 11.11 21.71 0.69
C GLY A 31 10.94 20.74 -0.49
N LEU A 32 9.74 20.70 -1.09
CA LEU A 32 9.40 19.83 -2.22
C LEU A 32 9.49 20.52 -3.59
N ILE A 33 9.78 21.83 -3.62
CA ILE A 33 9.94 22.59 -4.87
C ILE A 33 11.06 21.95 -5.70
N GLY A 34 10.77 21.62 -6.96
CA GLY A 34 11.70 20.94 -7.88
C GLY A 34 11.82 19.42 -7.69
N LEU A 35 11.17 18.84 -6.67
CA LEU A 35 11.14 17.38 -6.45
C LEU A 35 9.92 16.70 -7.07
N ILE A 36 8.88 17.48 -7.39
CA ILE A 36 7.66 17.04 -8.06
C ILE A 36 7.27 18.07 -9.14
N PRO A 37 6.49 17.68 -10.17
CA PRO A 37 6.05 18.62 -11.21
C PRO A 37 5.26 19.81 -10.66
N ASP A 38 5.41 20.99 -11.29
CA ASP A 38 4.78 22.25 -10.85
C ASP A 38 3.25 22.19 -10.84
N GLY A 39 2.63 21.36 -11.68
CA GLY A 39 1.18 21.16 -11.68
C GLY A 39 0.67 20.67 -10.32
N VAL A 40 -0.25 21.43 -9.72
CA VAL A 40 -1.00 21.00 -8.53
C VAL A 40 -2.31 20.34 -8.99
N GLU A 41 -2.49 19.08 -8.64
CA GLU A 41 -3.69 18.32 -8.97
C GLU A 41 -4.64 18.24 -7.77
N ASP A 42 -5.94 18.29 -8.01
CA ASP A 42 -6.93 17.93 -7.00
C ASP A 42 -7.09 16.41 -6.88
N SER A 43 -7.83 15.98 -5.85
CA SER A 43 -8.03 14.55 -5.59
C SER A 43 -8.78 13.84 -6.72
N GLU A 44 -9.74 14.50 -7.37
CA GLU A 44 -10.51 13.86 -8.45
C GLU A 44 -9.66 13.61 -9.68
N THR A 45 -8.80 14.57 -10.04
CA THR A 45 -7.83 14.42 -11.13
C THR A 45 -6.88 13.26 -10.85
N GLN A 46 -6.38 13.14 -9.62
CA GLN A 46 -5.53 12.01 -9.22
C GLN A 46 -6.26 10.67 -9.33
N LEU A 47 -7.51 10.59 -8.87
CA LEU A 47 -8.36 9.40 -8.95
C LEU A 47 -8.64 8.99 -10.39
N GLN A 48 -9.01 9.95 -11.24
CA GLN A 48 -9.28 9.68 -12.65
C GLN A 48 -8.05 9.12 -13.36
N ARG A 49 -6.85 9.64 -13.06
CA ARG A 49 -5.60 9.06 -13.56
C ARG A 49 -5.40 7.63 -13.09
N GLN A 50 -5.73 7.30 -11.83
CA GLN A 50 -5.62 5.92 -11.34
C GLN A 50 -6.59 4.97 -12.08
N ARG A 51 -7.83 5.42 -12.33
CA ARG A 51 -8.84 4.64 -13.08
C ARG A 51 -8.34 4.31 -14.49
N ILE A 52 -7.86 5.31 -15.22
CA ILE A 52 -7.30 5.13 -16.57
C ILE A 52 -6.13 4.13 -16.56
N GLN A 53 -5.21 4.23 -15.60
CA GLN A 53 -4.07 3.31 -15.50
C GLN A 53 -4.50 1.88 -15.11
N LEU A 54 -5.56 1.73 -14.33
CA LEU A 54 -6.14 0.45 -13.97
C LEU A 54 -6.86 -0.23 -15.13
N GLU A 55 -7.60 0.52 -15.93
CA GLU A 55 -8.30 0.02 -17.12
C GLU A 55 -7.32 -0.58 -18.14
N GLN A 56 -6.09 -0.06 -18.20
CA GLN A 56 -5.03 -0.57 -19.07
C GLN A 56 -4.40 -1.89 -18.58
N LYS A 57 -4.73 -2.37 -17.38
CA LYS A 57 -4.21 -3.64 -16.86
C LYS A 57 -4.99 -4.82 -17.42
N PRO A 58 -4.32 -5.81 -18.03
CA PRO A 58 -5.00 -6.83 -18.82
C PRO A 58 -5.71 -7.88 -17.96
N THR A 59 -5.26 -8.11 -16.73
CA THR A 59 -5.86 -9.11 -15.83
C THR A 59 -6.23 -8.53 -14.47
N ALA A 60 -7.10 -9.23 -13.74
CA ALA A 60 -7.43 -8.87 -12.35
C ALA A 60 -6.18 -8.91 -11.44
N LEU A 61 -5.27 -9.86 -11.66
CA LEU A 61 -4.01 -9.93 -10.94
C LEU A 61 -3.11 -8.71 -11.21
N ASP A 62 -3.03 -8.25 -12.46
CA ASP A 62 -2.27 -7.03 -12.80
C ASP A 62 -2.88 -5.79 -12.14
N LYS A 63 -4.22 -5.72 -12.06
CA LYS A 63 -4.94 -4.69 -11.31
C LYS A 63 -4.65 -4.77 -9.80
N TYR A 64 -4.63 -5.97 -9.22
CA TYR A 64 -4.24 -6.19 -7.82
C TYR A 64 -2.81 -5.69 -7.55
N VAL A 65 -1.85 -6.05 -8.40
CA VAL A 65 -0.46 -5.61 -8.27
C VAL A 65 -0.38 -4.08 -8.35
N TYR A 66 -1.06 -3.46 -9.31
CA TYR A 66 -1.13 -2.01 -9.43
C TYR A 66 -1.69 -1.33 -8.17
N LEU A 67 -2.82 -1.83 -7.65
CA LEU A 67 -3.44 -1.31 -6.42
C LEU A 67 -2.54 -1.48 -5.20
N SER A 68 -1.85 -2.63 -5.11
CA SER A 68 -0.88 -2.91 -4.07
C SER A 68 0.27 -1.90 -4.07
N GLU A 69 0.80 -1.56 -5.25
CA GLU A 69 1.83 -0.53 -5.36
C GLU A 69 1.31 0.89 -5.11
N LEU A 70 0.07 1.18 -5.50
CA LEU A 70 -0.55 2.48 -5.17
C LEU A 70 -0.60 2.66 -3.65
N GLN A 71 -0.99 1.63 -2.91
CA GLN A 71 -0.95 1.64 -1.44
C GLN A 71 0.47 1.88 -0.91
N ASP A 72 1.50 1.31 -1.54
CA ASP A 72 2.91 1.48 -1.13
C ASP A 72 3.48 2.87 -1.42
N ARG A 73 2.85 3.65 -2.30
CA ARG A 73 3.27 5.01 -2.69
C ARG A 73 2.42 6.11 -2.08
N ASN A 74 1.11 5.91 -1.96
CA ASN A 74 0.14 6.89 -1.47
C ASN A 74 -1.09 6.15 -0.91
N GLU A 75 -1.05 5.88 0.39
CA GLU A 75 -2.07 5.12 1.12
C GLU A 75 -3.43 5.83 1.11
N ARG A 76 -3.43 7.17 1.20
CA ARG A 76 -4.65 7.97 1.17
C ARG A 76 -5.36 7.83 -0.17
N LEU A 77 -4.64 7.98 -1.28
CA LEU A 77 -5.22 7.87 -2.62
C LEU A 77 -5.70 6.45 -2.92
N TYR A 78 -4.99 5.43 -2.43
CA TYR A 78 -5.44 4.04 -2.48
C TYR A 78 -6.82 3.87 -1.84
N TYR A 79 -7.00 4.31 -0.59
CA TYR A 79 -8.28 4.18 0.10
C TYR A 79 -9.37 5.04 -0.54
N GLN A 80 -9.06 6.26 -0.98
CA GLN A 80 -10.02 7.10 -1.70
C GLN A 80 -10.55 6.40 -2.96
N LEU A 81 -9.67 5.77 -3.74
CA LEU A 81 -10.05 5.02 -4.93
C LEU A 81 -10.97 3.85 -4.60
N LEU A 82 -10.58 2.99 -3.64
CA LEU A 82 -11.40 1.86 -3.22
C LEU A 82 -12.80 2.28 -2.74
N THR A 83 -12.89 3.40 -2.01
CA THR A 83 -14.16 3.91 -1.50
C THR A 83 -15.02 4.62 -2.54
N SER A 84 -14.42 5.01 -3.68
CA SER A 84 -15.16 5.72 -4.72
C SER A 84 -16.14 4.83 -5.48
N ASP A 85 -15.80 3.55 -5.66
CA ASP A 85 -16.71 2.50 -6.14
C ASP A 85 -16.30 1.15 -5.54
N PRO A 86 -16.77 0.82 -4.31
CA PRO A 86 -16.42 -0.44 -3.67
C PRO A 86 -16.87 -1.66 -4.46
N ALA A 87 -17.96 -1.57 -5.22
CA ALA A 87 -18.46 -2.71 -6.00
C ALA A 87 -17.48 -3.07 -7.13
N GLU A 88 -16.87 -2.06 -7.75
CA GLU A 88 -15.83 -2.25 -8.76
C GLU A 88 -14.51 -2.76 -8.15
N PHE A 89 -14.02 -2.12 -7.08
CA PHE A 89 -12.65 -2.35 -6.62
C PHE A 89 -12.49 -3.48 -5.59
N MET A 90 -13.52 -3.81 -4.79
CA MET A 90 -13.39 -4.85 -3.76
C MET A 90 -13.05 -6.24 -4.34
N PRO A 91 -13.63 -6.70 -5.47
CA PRO A 91 -13.24 -7.97 -6.08
C PRO A 91 -11.78 -8.03 -6.54
N LEU A 92 -11.13 -6.88 -6.74
CA LEU A 92 -9.72 -6.79 -7.15
C LEU A 92 -8.77 -6.93 -5.97
N VAL A 93 -9.09 -6.36 -4.80
CA VAL A 93 -8.23 -6.39 -3.59
C VAL A 93 -8.61 -7.48 -2.58
N TYR A 94 -9.77 -8.10 -2.77
CA TYR A 94 -10.28 -9.19 -1.95
C TYR A 94 -10.65 -10.39 -2.83
N THR A 95 -11.59 -11.22 -2.40
CA THR A 95 -12.04 -12.37 -3.17
C THR A 95 -12.73 -11.95 -4.47
N PRO A 96 -12.46 -12.62 -5.61
CA PRO A 96 -11.63 -13.82 -5.72
C PRO A 96 -10.13 -13.54 -5.95
N THR A 97 -9.76 -12.34 -6.41
CA THR A 97 -8.41 -12.02 -6.92
C THR A 97 -7.30 -12.20 -5.87
N VAL A 98 -7.58 -11.89 -4.60
CA VAL A 98 -6.62 -12.08 -3.51
C VAL A 98 -6.19 -13.55 -3.36
N GLY A 99 -7.06 -14.51 -3.73
CA GLY A 99 -6.71 -15.93 -3.72
C GLY A 99 -5.63 -16.27 -4.74
N GLU A 100 -5.77 -15.76 -5.98
CA GLU A 100 -4.74 -15.90 -7.01
C GLU A 100 -3.44 -15.18 -6.60
N ALA A 101 -3.57 -14.00 -5.99
CA ALA A 101 -2.43 -13.26 -5.47
C ALA A 101 -1.67 -14.04 -4.38
N CYS A 102 -2.38 -14.75 -3.49
CA CYS A 102 -1.76 -15.65 -2.51
C CYS A 102 -1.01 -16.80 -3.21
N GLN A 103 -1.61 -17.46 -4.20
CA GLN A 103 -0.96 -18.56 -4.93
C GLN A 103 0.32 -18.12 -5.65
N LYS A 104 0.35 -16.87 -6.13
CA LYS A 104 1.48 -16.30 -6.87
C LYS A 104 2.34 -15.35 -6.03
N PHE A 105 2.17 -15.34 -4.70
CA PHE A 105 2.70 -14.30 -3.81
C PHE A 105 4.21 -14.09 -3.99
N GLY A 106 4.99 -15.17 -4.00
CA GLY A 106 6.45 -15.12 -4.17
C GLY A 106 6.92 -14.51 -5.51
N HIS A 107 6.08 -14.54 -6.55
CA HIS A 107 6.40 -13.96 -7.86
C HIS A 107 6.03 -12.48 -7.99
N ILE A 108 4.99 -12.05 -7.26
CA ILE A 108 4.42 -10.71 -7.40
C ILE A 108 4.80 -9.76 -6.25
N MET A 109 5.38 -10.29 -5.16
CA MET A 109 5.81 -9.50 -4.01
C MET A 109 6.88 -8.49 -4.41
N ARG A 110 6.62 -7.19 -4.14
CA ARG A 110 7.57 -6.09 -4.40
C ARG A 110 8.05 -5.40 -3.13
N ARG A 111 7.13 -5.14 -2.20
CA ARG A 111 7.41 -4.56 -0.89
C ARG A 111 6.75 -5.43 0.18
N PRO A 112 7.45 -5.76 1.28
CA PRO A 112 6.84 -6.51 2.37
C PRO A 112 5.74 -5.68 3.03
N LYS A 113 4.61 -6.34 3.31
CA LYS A 113 3.47 -5.76 4.02
C LYS A 113 3.21 -6.59 5.29
N GLY A 114 3.00 -5.91 6.40
CA GLY A 114 2.82 -6.57 7.70
C GLY A 114 4.12 -7.11 8.29
N LEU A 115 3.99 -8.14 9.13
CA LEU A 115 5.07 -8.71 9.92
C LEU A 115 5.05 -10.24 9.79
N TYR A 116 6.22 -10.85 9.61
CA TYR A 116 6.37 -12.31 9.49
C TYR A 116 7.01 -12.87 10.76
N VAL A 117 6.34 -13.83 11.40
CA VAL A 117 6.82 -14.49 12.63
C VAL A 117 6.87 -15.99 12.36
N SER A 118 8.08 -16.55 12.30
CA SER A 118 8.28 -18.00 12.07
C SER A 118 8.68 -18.73 13.34
N LEU A 119 8.55 -20.06 13.33
CA LEU A 119 8.98 -20.94 14.43
C LEU A 119 10.46 -20.74 14.81
N LYS A 120 11.31 -20.32 13.85
CA LYS A 120 12.73 -19.98 14.08
C LYS A 120 12.92 -18.80 15.05
N ARG A 121 11.86 -18.03 15.35
CA ARG A 121 11.85 -16.89 16.27
C ARG A 121 11.27 -17.24 17.64
N LYS A 122 11.06 -18.53 17.95
CA LYS A 122 10.64 -18.99 19.28
C LYS A 122 11.57 -18.40 20.36
N GLY A 123 10.98 -17.82 21.41
CA GLY A 123 11.71 -17.12 22.47
C GLY A 123 12.03 -15.64 22.17
N HIS A 124 11.91 -15.19 20.91
CA HIS A 124 12.29 -13.84 20.47
C HIS A 124 11.13 -13.05 19.82
N ILE A 125 9.88 -13.49 20.00
CA ILE A 125 8.71 -12.85 19.38
C ILE A 125 8.61 -11.36 19.77
N LYS A 126 8.90 -11.02 21.03
CA LYS A 126 8.89 -9.61 21.49
C LYS A 126 9.87 -8.74 20.69
N ASP A 127 11.03 -9.27 20.33
CA ASP A 127 12.03 -8.54 19.55
C ASP A 127 11.57 -8.37 18.10
N VAL A 128 10.87 -9.37 17.53
CA VAL A 128 10.25 -9.24 16.21
C VAL A 128 9.17 -8.15 16.20
N LEU A 129 8.29 -8.13 17.21
CA LEU A 129 7.21 -7.14 17.32
C LEU A 129 7.74 -5.71 17.50
N ARG A 130 8.84 -5.52 18.24
CA ARG A 130 9.49 -4.21 18.44
C ARG A 130 10.00 -3.58 17.14
N ASN A 131 10.20 -4.35 16.07
CA ASN A 131 10.62 -3.81 14.78
C ASN A 131 9.48 -3.12 14.01
N TRP A 132 8.22 -3.31 14.42
CA TRP A 132 7.09 -2.65 13.76
C TRP A 132 7.11 -1.14 14.07
N PRO A 133 7.04 -0.25 13.05
CA PRO A 133 7.26 1.18 13.25
C PRO A 133 6.07 1.93 13.88
N VAL A 134 4.93 1.26 14.11
CA VAL A 134 3.73 1.87 14.69
C VAL A 134 3.57 1.36 16.12
N GLU A 135 3.65 2.28 17.09
CA GLU A 135 3.53 1.92 18.50
C GLU A 135 2.07 1.58 18.90
N ASP A 136 1.11 2.36 18.39
CA ASP A 136 -0.29 2.26 18.79
C ASP A 136 -1.11 1.33 17.87
N VAL A 137 -0.82 0.02 17.92
CA VAL A 137 -1.55 -1.00 17.14
C VAL A 137 -2.86 -1.37 17.84
N ARG A 138 -3.99 -1.14 17.16
CA ARG A 138 -5.34 -1.42 17.70
C ARG A 138 -5.98 -2.70 17.19
N PHE A 139 -5.58 -3.18 16.01
CA PHE A 139 -6.13 -4.36 15.37
C PHE A 139 -5.02 -5.20 14.73
N ILE A 140 -5.12 -6.52 14.88
CA ILE A 140 -4.21 -7.50 14.28
C ILE A 140 -5.07 -8.52 13.54
N VAL A 141 -4.75 -8.76 12.28
CA VAL A 141 -5.21 -9.92 11.51
C VAL A 141 -4.01 -10.83 11.33
N VAL A 142 -4.15 -12.10 11.73
CA VAL A 142 -3.06 -13.08 11.70
C VAL A 142 -3.55 -14.36 11.04
N THR A 143 -2.66 -15.00 10.28
CA THR A 143 -2.88 -16.29 9.62
C THR A 143 -1.58 -17.08 9.64
N ASP A 144 -1.68 -18.40 9.69
CA ASP A 144 -0.58 -19.33 9.43
C ASP A 144 -0.51 -19.77 7.96
N GLY A 145 -1.53 -19.45 7.16
CA GLY A 145 -1.62 -19.80 5.75
C GLY A 145 -2.14 -21.21 5.46
N GLU A 146 -2.47 -22.02 6.47
CA GLU A 146 -2.80 -23.44 6.29
C GLU A 146 -4.13 -23.66 5.54
N ARG A 147 -5.05 -22.69 5.62
CA ARG A 147 -6.34 -22.72 4.90
C ARG A 147 -6.69 -21.36 4.31
N ILE A 148 -6.10 -21.05 3.17
CA ILE A 148 -6.47 -19.87 2.40
C ILE A 148 -7.72 -20.16 1.58
N LEU A 149 -8.87 -19.61 2.00
CA LEU A 149 -10.15 -19.72 1.31
C LEU A 149 -10.51 -21.21 1.04
N GLY A 150 -10.75 -21.56 -0.23
CA GLY A 150 -10.89 -22.93 -0.72
C GLY A 150 -9.66 -23.45 -1.47
N LEU A 151 -8.50 -22.79 -1.31
CA LEU A 151 -7.26 -23.08 -2.05
C LEU A 151 -6.30 -23.99 -1.30
N GLY A 152 -6.58 -24.27 -0.01
CA GLY A 152 -5.76 -25.12 0.84
C GLY A 152 -4.60 -24.36 1.48
N ASP A 153 -3.52 -25.08 1.72
CA ASP A 153 -2.31 -24.56 2.35
C ASP A 153 -1.47 -23.77 1.35
N LEU A 154 -1.33 -22.47 1.61
CA LEU A 154 -0.52 -21.54 0.81
C LEU A 154 0.49 -20.79 1.70
N GLY A 155 0.96 -21.40 2.78
CA GLY A 155 1.92 -20.81 3.71
C GLY A 155 3.21 -20.26 3.07
N VAL A 156 4.05 -19.66 3.92
CA VAL A 156 5.31 -18.98 3.54
C VAL A 156 6.52 -19.63 4.19
#